data_AF-A0A6N6RRV2-F1
#
_entry.id   AF-A0A6N6RRV2-F1
#
_cell.length_a   1.000
_cell.length_b   1.000
_cell.length_c   1.000
_cell.angle_alpha   90.00
_cell.angle_beta   90.00
_cell.angle_gamma   90.00
#
_symmetry.space_group_name_H-M   'P 1'
#
loop_
_entity.id
_entity.type
_entity.pdbx_description
1 polymer ?
#
loop_
_entity_poly.entity_id
_entity_poly.type
_entity_poly.pdbx_seq_one_letter_code
_entity_poly.pdbx_strand_id
1 'polypeptide(L)'
;MKHFISLILLAWAIAAPAQAQTRYISDNLFTYMHSGPSNQFKIIGSVNAGDRITQLTANKNSGFTQIVDTKGRKGWVESKFVSRQAGLGERLPKVEAELTSVKAQLANARKAANDEKAGLADSLTQRNQQIQNLEKTYNDVNNQLVSSQSEVRELRAKLDTQKEDLLLKYFMYGGGVAGIGLLFGLLLPHMIPSRKKKQNGWA
;
A
#
# COMPACT_ATOMS: atom_id res chain seq x y z
N MET A 1 -74.31 -9.66 2.08
CA MET A 1 -73.48 -10.09 3.22
C MET A 1 -71.97 -9.89 3.03
N LYS A 2 -71.40 -10.00 1.81
CA LYS A 2 -69.96 -9.80 1.55
C LYS A 2 -69.48 -8.34 1.75
N HIS A 3 -70.33 -7.36 1.46
CA HIS A 3 -69.99 -5.93 1.63
C HIS A 3 -69.95 -5.46 3.09
N PHE A 4 -70.70 -6.10 3.99
CA PHE A 4 -70.67 -5.80 5.43
C PHE A 4 -69.37 -6.27 6.09
N ILE A 5 -68.84 -7.42 5.67
CA ILE A 5 -67.55 -7.95 6.17
C ILE A 5 -66.38 -7.08 5.70
N SER A 6 -66.43 -6.58 4.46
CA SER A 6 -65.41 -5.67 3.93
C SER A 6 -65.38 -4.32 4.63
N LEU A 7 -66.53 -3.82 5.10
CA LEU A 7 -66.64 -2.56 5.84
C LEU A 7 -66.07 -2.67 7.26
N ILE A 8 -66.24 -3.83 7.90
CA ILE A 8 -65.69 -4.10 9.23
C ILE A 8 -64.16 -4.28 9.18
N LEU A 9 -63.63 -4.92 8.13
CA LEU A 9 -62.18 -5.07 7.92
C LEU A 9 -61.50 -3.72 7.60
N LEU A 10 -62.16 -2.84 6.86
CA LEU A 10 -61.64 -1.50 6.58
C LEU A 10 -61.65 -0.59 7.83
N ALA A 11 -62.64 -0.75 8.71
CA ALA A 11 -62.72 -0.01 9.97
C ALA A 11 -61.59 -0.39 10.96
N TRP A 12 -61.10 -1.63 10.92
CA TRP A 12 -59.99 -2.05 11.78
C TRP A 12 -58.62 -1.54 11.29
N ALA A 13 -58.47 -1.31 9.98
CA ALA A 13 -57.23 -0.82 9.38
C ALA A 13 -56.92 0.66 9.70
N ILE A 14 -57.89 1.44 10.19
CA ILE A 14 -57.73 2.88 10.50
C ILE A 14 -57.33 3.11 11.96
N ALA A 15 -57.31 2.08 12.80
CA ALA A 15 -56.83 2.18 14.18
C ALA A 15 -55.29 2.26 14.23
N ALA A 16 -54.73 3.38 13.78
CA ALA A 16 -53.32 3.68 13.97
C ALA A 16 -53.05 3.88 15.48
N PRO A 17 -52.10 3.15 16.08
CA PRO A 17 -51.73 3.39 17.48
C PRO A 17 -51.15 4.81 17.59
N ALA A 18 -51.72 5.61 18.49
CA ALA A 18 -51.13 6.87 18.89
C ALA A 18 -49.73 6.58 19.48
N GLN A 19 -48.68 6.88 18.70
CA GLN A 19 -47.30 6.61 19.08
C GLN A 19 -46.91 7.52 20.26
N ALA A 20 -46.87 6.92 21.44
CA ALA A 20 -46.40 7.58 22.64
C ALA A 20 -44.88 7.77 22.52
N GLN A 21 -44.42 9.02 22.42
CA GLN A 21 -43.00 9.32 22.24
C GLN A 21 -42.29 9.33 23.59
N THR A 22 -41.31 8.44 23.77
CA THR A 22 -40.40 8.49 24.93
C THR A 22 -39.54 9.74 24.85
N ARG A 23 -39.52 10.51 25.94
CA ARG A 23 -38.72 11.72 26.12
C ARG A 23 -38.10 11.71 27.52
N TYR A 24 -37.25 12.70 27.78
CA TYR A 24 -36.51 12.81 29.03
C TYR A 24 -36.70 14.20 29.62
N ILE A 25 -36.55 14.32 30.92
CA ILE A 25 -36.51 15.64 31.56
C ILE A 25 -35.09 16.19 31.47
N SER A 26 -34.95 17.42 30.98
CA SER A 26 -33.67 18.14 30.90
C SER A 26 -33.00 18.23 32.27
N ASP A 27 -31.67 18.38 32.30
CA ASP A 27 -30.82 18.29 33.50
C ASP A 27 -30.99 19.43 34.55
N ASN A 28 -32.21 19.91 34.80
CA ASN A 28 -32.57 20.77 35.92
C ASN A 28 -33.06 19.93 37.10
N LEU A 29 -32.52 20.18 38.31
CA LEU A 29 -32.67 19.39 39.55
C LEU A 29 -34.03 18.68 39.72
N PHE A 30 -35.14 19.40 39.50
CA PHE A 30 -36.48 18.82 39.36
C PHE A 30 -37.40 19.82 38.65
N THR A 31 -38.53 19.33 38.14
CA THR A 31 -39.66 20.15 37.66
C THR A 31 -40.95 19.75 38.37
N TYR A 32 -41.82 20.72 38.60
CA TYR A 32 -43.15 20.46 39.11
C TYR A 32 -44.07 19.94 38.02
N MET A 33 -44.96 19.04 38.42
CA MET A 33 -46.00 18.45 37.60
C MET A 33 -47.35 18.98 38.08
N HIS A 34 -48.12 19.54 37.16
CA HIS A 34 -49.41 20.17 37.41
C HIS A 34 -50.57 19.27 36.93
N SER A 35 -51.75 19.43 37.53
CA SER A 35 -52.96 18.71 37.10
C SER A 35 -53.53 19.20 35.76
N GLY A 36 -53.15 20.40 35.31
CA GLY A 36 -53.62 20.99 34.04
C GLY A 36 -52.53 21.79 33.33
N PRO A 37 -52.81 22.26 32.10
CA PRO A 37 -51.81 22.83 31.19
C PRO A 37 -51.44 24.29 31.50
N SER A 38 -51.32 24.68 32.79
CA SER A 38 -50.85 26.01 33.20
C SER A 38 -50.34 25.99 34.65
N ASN A 39 -49.59 27.04 35.04
CA ASN A 39 -49.12 27.22 36.42
C ASN A 39 -50.22 27.52 37.45
N GLN A 40 -51.45 27.78 37.00
CA GLN A 40 -52.60 28.01 37.89
C GLN A 40 -53.21 26.70 38.42
N PHE A 41 -52.85 25.57 37.83
CA PHE A 41 -53.32 24.26 38.27
C PHE A 41 -52.50 23.73 39.44
N LYS A 42 -53.16 22.95 40.32
CA LYS A 42 -52.55 22.34 41.49
C LYS A 42 -51.34 21.48 41.12
N ILE A 43 -50.25 21.63 41.86
CA ILE A 43 -49.07 20.76 41.78
C ILE A 43 -49.47 19.37 42.32
N ILE A 44 -49.32 18.35 41.49
CA ILE A 44 -49.62 16.95 41.81
C ILE A 44 -48.36 16.12 42.08
N GLY A 45 -47.17 16.72 41.88
CA GLY A 45 -45.89 16.13 42.26
C GLY A 45 -44.71 16.84 41.60
N SER A 46 -43.54 16.24 41.76
CA SER A 46 -42.32 16.60 41.02
C SER A 46 -41.82 15.41 40.21
N VAL A 47 -41.01 15.71 39.19
CA VAL A 47 -40.26 14.74 38.39
C VAL A 47 -38.80 15.21 38.30
N ASN A 48 -37.84 14.30 38.42
CA ASN A 48 -36.43 14.63 38.53
C ASN A 48 -35.79 14.81 37.14
N ALA A 49 -34.66 15.51 37.09
CA ALA A 49 -33.81 15.57 35.91
C ALA A 49 -33.38 14.17 35.45
N GLY A 50 -33.39 13.93 34.14
CA GLY A 50 -32.95 12.67 33.54
C GLY A 50 -33.98 11.53 33.59
N ASP A 51 -35.11 11.70 34.28
CA ASP A 51 -36.18 10.70 34.32
C ASP A 51 -36.75 10.44 32.91
N ARG A 52 -37.02 9.17 32.61
CA ARG A 52 -37.71 8.76 31.38
C ARG A 52 -39.19 9.06 31.52
N ILE A 53 -39.73 9.83 30.59
CA ILE A 53 -41.14 10.17 30.56
C ILE A 53 -41.75 9.80 29.22
N THR A 54 -43.04 9.52 29.20
CA THR A 54 -43.79 9.29 27.97
C THR A 54 -44.61 10.53 27.66
N GLN A 55 -44.33 11.18 26.53
CA GLN A 55 -45.10 12.32 26.10
C GLN A 55 -46.43 11.87 25.47
N LEU A 56 -47.54 12.46 25.94
CA LEU A 56 -48.87 12.28 25.36
C LEU A 56 -49.19 13.43 24.39
N THR A 57 -49.35 14.64 24.92
CA THR A 57 -49.82 15.81 24.15
C THR A 57 -48.99 17.03 24.51
N ALA A 58 -48.56 17.82 23.53
CA ALA A 58 -47.94 19.11 23.78
C ALA A 58 -48.94 20.23 23.47
N ASN A 59 -49.23 21.07 24.46
CA ASN A 59 -50.00 22.28 24.26
C ASN A 59 -49.03 23.44 23.98
N LYS A 60 -48.89 23.79 22.70
CA LYS A 60 -48.01 24.90 22.28
C LYS A 60 -48.51 26.27 22.77
N ASN A 61 -49.81 26.42 23.01
CA ASN A 61 -50.41 27.70 23.40
C ASN A 61 -50.10 28.02 24.87
N SER A 62 -50.06 27.01 25.74
CA SER A 62 -49.74 27.22 27.15
C SER A 62 -48.27 26.94 27.50
N GLY A 63 -47.52 26.28 26.62
CA GLY A 63 -46.13 25.90 26.88
C GLY A 63 -45.98 24.72 27.83
N PHE A 64 -47.03 23.91 27.99
CA PHE A 64 -47.03 22.70 28.81
C PHE A 64 -47.18 21.45 27.96
N THR A 65 -46.49 20.39 28.36
CA THR A 65 -46.58 19.05 27.79
C THR A 65 -47.19 18.11 28.80
N GLN A 66 -48.23 17.39 28.38
CA GLN A 66 -48.79 16.29 29.15
C GLN A 66 -47.88 15.07 29.02
N ILE A 67 -47.47 14.55 30.17
CA ILE A 67 -46.53 13.45 30.30
C ILE A 67 -47.08 12.36 31.22
N VAL A 68 -46.55 11.15 31.04
CA VAL A 68 -46.69 10.04 31.98
C VAL A 68 -45.31 9.74 32.55
N ASP A 69 -45.19 9.82 33.86
CA ASP A 69 -43.99 9.45 34.60
C ASP A 69 -43.82 7.91 34.63
N THR A 70 -42.61 7.42 34.88
CA THR A 70 -42.27 6.00 35.16
C THR A 70 -43.18 5.36 36.21
N LYS A 71 -43.70 6.15 37.16
CA LYS A 71 -44.65 5.75 38.20
C LYS A 71 -46.11 5.65 37.73
N GLY A 72 -46.37 5.83 36.43
CA GLY A 72 -47.72 5.81 35.83
C GLY A 72 -48.57 7.06 36.10
N ARG A 73 -48.01 8.10 36.72
CA ARG A 73 -48.71 9.35 37.04
C ARG A 73 -48.85 10.20 35.77
N LYS A 74 -50.06 10.67 35.48
CA LYS A 74 -50.35 11.59 34.38
C LYS A 74 -50.38 13.03 34.89
N GLY A 75 -49.69 13.93 34.20
CA GLY A 75 -49.67 15.35 34.55
C GLY A 75 -49.05 16.22 33.48
N TRP A 76 -49.00 17.51 33.76
CA TRP A 76 -48.47 18.53 32.86
C TRP A 76 -47.17 19.10 33.40
N VAL A 77 -46.16 19.19 32.54
CA VAL A 77 -44.84 19.74 32.85
C VAL A 77 -44.51 20.79 31.81
N GLU A 78 -43.76 21.84 32.17
CA GLU A 78 -43.35 22.86 31.20
C GLU A 78 -42.56 22.23 30.05
N SER A 79 -42.94 22.53 28.80
CA SER A 79 -42.36 21.93 27.61
C SER A 79 -40.85 22.19 27.46
N LYS A 80 -40.34 23.28 28.05
CA LYS A 80 -38.91 23.64 28.06
C LYS A 80 -38.03 22.59 28.74
N PHE A 81 -38.59 21.85 29.70
CA PHE A 81 -37.88 20.81 30.44
C PHE A 81 -38.02 19.44 29.80
N VAL A 82 -38.82 19.29 28.73
CA VAL A 82 -38.99 18.02 28.02
C VAL A 82 -38.00 17.93 26.86
N SER A 83 -36.90 17.21 27.08
CA SER A 83 -35.85 16.95 26.10
C SER A 83 -36.05 15.63 25.36
N ARG A 84 -35.49 15.54 24.15
CA ARG A 84 -35.39 14.27 23.41
C ARG A 84 -34.14 13.46 23.78
N GLN A 85 -33.19 14.09 24.46
CA GLN A 85 -31.90 13.50 24.80
C GLN A 85 -31.90 12.97 26.23
N ALA A 86 -31.29 11.79 26.44
CA ALA A 86 -31.09 11.23 27.76
C ALA A 86 -30.25 12.18 28.65
N GLY A 87 -30.50 12.14 29.97
CA GLY A 87 -29.81 12.99 30.93
C GLY A 87 -28.31 12.73 31.01
N LEU A 88 -27.56 13.71 31.54
CA LEU A 88 -26.11 13.68 31.65
C LEU A 88 -25.59 12.44 32.40
N GLY A 89 -26.29 11.98 33.42
CA GLY A 89 -25.90 10.81 34.22
C GLY A 89 -25.80 9.50 33.43
N GLU A 90 -26.61 9.31 32.38
CA GLU A 90 -26.54 8.11 31.52
C GLU A 90 -25.57 8.31 30.33
N ARG A 91 -25.35 9.55 29.91
CA ARG A 91 -24.48 9.87 28.76
C ARG A 91 -23.00 9.96 29.12
N LEU A 92 -22.68 10.54 30.28
CA LEU A 92 -21.30 10.74 30.72
C LEU A 92 -20.50 9.43 30.78
N PRO A 93 -20.96 8.34 31.44
CA PRO A 93 -20.20 7.10 31.48
C PRO A 93 -20.04 6.45 30.10
N LYS A 94 -21.03 6.59 29.20
CA LYS A 94 -20.93 6.08 27.82
C LYS A 94 -19.87 6.84 27.02
N VAL A 95 -19.87 8.17 27.12
CA VAL A 95 -18.89 9.02 26.44
C VAL A 95 -17.48 8.82 27.00
N GLU A 96 -17.33 8.66 28.31
CA GLU A 96 -16.03 8.34 28.93
C GLU A 96 -15.51 6.97 28.49
N ALA A 97 -16.39 5.96 28.40
CA ALA A 97 -16.04 4.64 27.89
C ALA A 97 -15.62 4.69 26.40
N GLU A 98 -16.35 5.43 25.57
CA GLU A 98 -16.00 5.67 24.16
C GLU A 98 -14.67 6.42 24.03
N LEU A 99 -14.45 7.45 24.84
CA LEU A 99 -13.21 8.22 24.81
C LEU A 99 -12.01 7.37 25.22
N THR A 100 -12.19 6.48 26.20
CA THR A 100 -11.16 5.54 26.63
C THR A 100 -10.86 4.51 25.54
N SER A 101 -11.89 3.96 24.89
CA SER A 101 -11.71 2.98 23.80
C SER A 101 -11.05 3.61 22.57
N VAL A 102 -11.46 4.82 22.17
CA VAL A 102 -10.88 5.56 21.05
C VAL A 102 -9.43 5.94 21.35
N LYS A 103 -9.11 6.37 22.59
CA LYS A 103 -7.72 6.61 22.99
C LYS A 103 -6.87 5.34 22.91
N ALA A 104 -7.39 4.20 23.35
CA ALA A 104 -6.68 2.93 23.24
C ALA A 104 -6.46 2.50 21.78
N GLN A 105 -7.47 2.63 20.92
CA GLN A 105 -7.35 2.36 19.49
C GLN A 105 -6.32 3.29 18.82
N LEU A 106 -6.33 4.58 19.15
CA LEU A 106 -5.36 5.54 18.63
C LEU A 106 -3.93 5.21 19.07
N ALA A 107 -3.74 4.81 20.34
CA ALA A 107 -2.43 4.39 20.83
C ALA A 107 -1.92 3.14 20.09
N ASN A 108 -2.79 2.15 19.88
CA ASN A 108 -2.46 0.94 19.12
C ASN A 108 -2.14 1.25 17.65
N ALA A 109 -2.95 2.09 16.99
CA ALA A 109 -2.72 2.50 15.61
C ALA A 109 -1.39 3.27 15.46
N ARG A 110 -1.08 4.17 16.40
CA ARG A 110 0.22 4.87 16.42
C ARG A 110 1.39 3.93 16.61
N LYS A 111 1.24 2.93 17.49
CA LYS A 111 2.28 1.90 17.69
C LYS A 111 2.50 1.10 16.40
N ALA A 112 1.43 0.58 15.80
CA ALA A 112 1.51 -0.18 14.55
C ALA A 112 2.15 0.64 13.40
N ALA A 113 1.75 1.91 13.25
CA ALA A 113 2.34 2.79 12.24
C ALA A 113 3.83 3.08 12.48
N ASN A 114 4.25 3.22 13.74
CA ASN A 114 5.66 3.39 14.07
C ASN A 114 6.47 2.12 13.79
N ASP A 115 5.94 0.94 14.14
CA ASP A 115 6.58 -0.35 13.89
C ASP A 115 6.72 -0.60 12.38
N GLU A 116 5.67 -0.30 11.60
CA GLU A 116 5.70 -0.38 10.13
C GLU A 116 6.72 0.58 9.52
N LYS A 117 6.76 1.83 9.99
CA LYS A 117 7.74 2.83 9.53
C LYS A 117 9.18 2.39 9.84
N ALA A 118 9.42 1.81 11.02
CA ALA A 118 10.73 1.28 11.38
C ALA A 118 11.12 0.12 10.45
N GLY A 119 10.22 -0.85 10.23
CA GLY A 119 10.47 -1.97 9.31
C GLY A 119 10.70 -1.52 7.86
N LEU A 120 10.00 -0.47 7.41
CA LEU A 120 10.20 0.10 6.08
C LEU A 120 11.55 0.81 5.95
N ALA A 121 11.98 1.54 6.99
CA ALA A 121 13.29 2.19 7.03
C ALA A 121 14.44 1.17 7.00
N ASP A 122 14.30 0.06 7.74
CA ASP A 122 15.27 -1.04 7.72
C ASP A 122 15.32 -1.71 6.35
N SER A 123 14.16 -1.99 5.75
CA SER A 123 14.05 -2.57 4.41
C SER A 123 14.70 -1.67 3.35
N LEU A 124 14.50 -0.36 3.45
CA LEU A 124 15.07 0.62 2.53
C LEU A 124 16.60 0.69 2.68
N THR A 125 17.10 0.62 3.92
CA THR A 125 18.53 0.55 4.20
C THR A 125 19.16 -0.70 3.62
N GLN A 126 18.54 -1.88 3.83
CA GLN A 126 19.00 -3.14 3.25
C GLN A 126 18.99 -3.11 1.72
N ARG A 127 17.92 -2.59 1.11
CA ARG A 127 17.82 -2.47 -0.36
C ARG A 127 18.88 -1.54 -0.92
N ASN A 128 19.14 -0.41 -0.28
CA ASN A 128 20.21 0.50 -0.69
C ASN A 128 21.59 -0.17 -0.61
N GLN A 129 21.86 -0.93 0.45
CA GLN A 129 23.11 -1.70 0.56
C GLN A 129 23.21 -2.77 -0.54
N GLN A 130 22.11 -3.46 -0.87
CA GLN A 130 22.07 -4.41 -1.98
C GLN A 130 22.36 -3.72 -3.30
N ILE A 131 21.75 -2.58 -3.58
CA ILE A 131 22.00 -1.79 -4.80
C ILE A 131 23.48 -1.40 -4.88
N GLN A 132 24.06 -0.86 -3.81
CA GLN A 132 25.48 -0.49 -3.77
C GLN A 132 26.40 -1.70 -4.03
N ASN A 133 26.08 -2.86 -3.46
CA ASN A 133 26.84 -4.09 -3.70
C ASN A 133 26.70 -4.57 -5.15
N LEU A 134 25.50 -4.50 -5.73
CA LEU A 134 25.25 -4.83 -7.13
C LEU A 134 26.02 -3.90 -8.06
N GLU A 135 25.99 -2.60 -7.83
CA GLU A 135 26.75 -1.60 -8.59
C GLU A 135 28.26 -1.86 -8.51
N LYS A 136 28.77 -2.15 -7.31
CA LYS A 136 30.19 -2.50 -7.12
C LYS A 136 30.56 -3.77 -7.89
N THR A 137 29.72 -4.79 -7.82
CA THR A 137 29.94 -6.07 -8.52
C THR A 137 29.87 -5.88 -10.03
N TYR A 138 28.91 -5.10 -10.51
CA TYR A 138 28.78 -4.76 -11.93
C TYR A 138 30.03 -4.05 -12.45
N ASN A 139 30.52 -3.05 -11.72
CA ASN A 139 31.74 -2.33 -12.09
C ASN A 139 32.97 -3.25 -12.09
N ASP A 140 33.10 -4.14 -11.10
CA ASP A 140 34.21 -5.11 -11.04
C ASP A 140 34.18 -6.09 -12.23
N VAL A 141 33.01 -6.68 -12.49
CA VAL A 141 32.81 -7.60 -13.63
C VAL A 141 33.06 -6.88 -14.96
N ASN A 142 32.60 -5.64 -15.11
CA ASN A 142 32.86 -4.85 -16.31
C ASN A 142 34.36 -4.58 -16.50
N ASN A 143 35.08 -4.24 -15.43
CA ASN A 143 36.53 -4.04 -15.48
C ASN A 143 37.27 -5.34 -15.85
N GLN A 144 36.85 -6.47 -15.29
CA GLN A 144 37.39 -7.78 -15.64
C GLN A 144 37.15 -8.11 -17.12
N LEU A 145 35.94 -7.86 -17.62
CA LEU A 145 35.59 -8.07 -19.03
C LEU A 145 36.49 -7.24 -19.96
N VAL A 146 36.67 -5.95 -19.64
CA VAL A 146 37.55 -5.05 -20.40
C VAL A 146 39.00 -5.56 -20.38
N SER A 147 39.51 -5.97 -19.22
CA SER A 147 40.89 -6.47 -19.07
C SER A 147 41.12 -7.78 -19.82
N SER A 148 40.17 -8.72 -19.77
CA SER A 148 40.24 -9.97 -20.52
C SER A 148 40.17 -9.73 -22.02
N GLN A 149 39.34 -8.78 -22.47
CA GLN A 149 39.27 -8.41 -23.87
C GLN A 149 40.57 -7.74 -24.36
N SER A 150 41.20 -6.90 -23.53
CA SER A 150 42.51 -6.33 -23.86
C SER A 150 43.62 -7.38 -23.91
N GLU A 151 43.62 -8.33 -22.97
CA GLU A 151 44.58 -9.44 -22.94
C GLU A 151 44.43 -10.32 -24.19
N VAL A 152 43.19 -10.66 -24.58
CA VAL A 152 42.92 -11.40 -25.82
C VAL A 152 43.41 -10.64 -27.05
N ARG A 153 43.23 -9.32 -27.11
CA ARG A 153 43.75 -8.49 -28.22
C ARG A 153 45.27 -8.50 -28.25
N GLU A 154 45.92 -8.35 -27.10
CA GLU A 154 47.39 -8.38 -26.98
C GLU A 154 47.96 -9.74 -27.37
N LEU A 155 47.37 -10.84 -26.89
CA LEU A 155 47.79 -12.20 -27.24
C LEU A 155 47.62 -12.46 -28.73
N ARG A 156 46.53 -11.98 -29.35
CA ARG A 156 46.35 -12.07 -30.80
C ARG A 156 47.40 -11.28 -31.56
N ALA A 157 47.72 -10.06 -31.14
CA ALA A 157 48.77 -9.25 -31.75
C ALA A 157 50.14 -9.93 -31.65
N LYS A 158 50.50 -10.46 -30.47
CA LYS A 158 51.74 -11.23 -30.27
C LYS A 158 51.79 -12.49 -31.14
N LEU A 159 50.66 -13.18 -31.30
CA LEU A 159 50.58 -14.36 -32.14
C LEU A 159 50.78 -14.00 -33.62
N ASP A 160 50.26 -12.86 -34.07
CA ASP A 160 50.39 -12.40 -35.45
C ASP A 160 51.84 -11.96 -35.74
N THR A 161 52.45 -11.18 -34.86
CA THR A 161 53.87 -10.79 -35.00
C THR A 161 54.79 -12.01 -34.98
N GLN A 162 54.53 -13.00 -34.11
CA GLN A 162 55.31 -14.24 -34.11
C GLN A 162 55.14 -15.04 -35.40
N LYS A 163 53.92 -15.09 -35.96
CA LYS A 163 53.69 -15.76 -37.25
C LYS A 163 54.45 -15.07 -38.37
N GLU A 164 54.43 -13.74 -38.44
CA GLU A 164 55.17 -12.96 -39.43
C GLU A 164 56.69 -13.16 -39.29
N ASP A 165 57.24 -13.09 -38.08
CA ASP A 165 58.66 -13.33 -37.81
C ASP A 165 59.09 -14.75 -38.18
N LEU A 166 58.27 -15.76 -37.85
CA LEU A 166 58.53 -17.14 -38.23
C LEU A 166 58.50 -17.28 -39.77
N LEU A 167 57.53 -16.67 -40.43
CA LEU A 167 57.40 -16.73 -41.89
C LEU A 167 58.57 -16.05 -42.60
N LEU A 168 58.99 -14.88 -42.13
CA LEU A 168 60.19 -14.17 -42.61
C LEU A 168 61.45 -15.01 -42.42
N LYS A 169 61.60 -15.66 -41.25
CA LYS A 169 62.74 -16.54 -40.97
C LYS A 169 62.79 -17.73 -41.94
N TYR A 170 61.68 -18.43 -42.15
CA TYR A 170 61.63 -19.56 -43.09
C TYR A 170 61.78 -19.13 -44.55
N PHE A 171 61.21 -17.99 -44.94
CA PHE A 171 61.38 -17.41 -46.27
C PHE A 171 62.85 -17.05 -46.54
N MET A 172 63.53 -16.43 -45.56
CA MET A 172 64.95 -16.07 -45.70
C MET A 172 65.85 -17.30 -45.83
N TYR A 173 65.59 -18.38 -45.07
CA TYR A 173 66.30 -19.64 -45.26
C TYR A 173 66.03 -20.27 -46.63
N GLY A 174 64.76 -20.32 -47.07
CA GLY A 174 64.39 -20.86 -48.37
C GLY A 174 65.01 -20.08 -49.54
N GLY A 175 64.94 -18.74 -49.50
CA GLY A 175 65.53 -17.86 -50.50
C GLY A 175 67.06 -17.95 -50.54
N GLY A 176 67.72 -18.03 -49.38
CA GLY A 176 69.17 -18.21 -49.29
C GLY A 176 69.62 -19.54 -49.91
N VAL A 177 68.95 -20.64 -49.58
CA VAL A 177 69.26 -21.96 -50.16
C VAL A 177 69.00 -21.98 -51.67
N ALA A 178 67.89 -21.42 -52.13
CA ALA A 178 67.56 -21.33 -53.56
C ALA A 178 68.59 -20.48 -54.33
N GLY A 179 69.01 -19.34 -53.77
CA GLY A 179 70.02 -18.46 -54.38
C GLY A 179 71.40 -19.13 -54.49
N ILE A 180 71.84 -19.81 -53.42
CA ILE A 180 73.07 -20.60 -53.43
C ILE A 180 72.96 -21.74 -54.45
N GLY A 181 71.84 -22.47 -54.47
CA GLY A 181 71.59 -23.55 -55.43
C GLY A 181 71.62 -23.08 -56.88
N LEU A 182 71.06 -21.90 -57.18
CA LEU A 182 71.09 -21.29 -58.51
C LEU A 182 72.52 -20.87 -58.90
N LEU A 183 73.25 -20.21 -58.00
CA LEU A 183 74.64 -19.84 -58.22
C LEU A 183 75.49 -21.08 -58.57
N PHE A 184 75.42 -22.13 -57.75
CA PHE A 184 76.13 -23.37 -58.04
C PHE A 184 75.63 -24.04 -59.32
N GLY A 185 74.32 -24.07 -59.57
CA GLY A 185 73.73 -24.63 -60.79
C GLY A 185 74.16 -23.92 -62.07
N LEU A 186 74.46 -22.62 -62.02
CA LEU A 186 74.94 -21.83 -63.17
C LEU A 186 76.47 -21.86 -63.31
N LEU A 187 77.21 -21.86 -62.19
CA LEU A 187 78.68 -21.87 -62.17
C LEU A 187 79.28 -23.25 -62.47
N LEU A 188 78.69 -24.34 -61.96
CA LEU A 188 79.20 -25.70 -62.16
C LEU A 188 79.29 -26.10 -63.65
N PRO A 189 78.30 -25.81 -64.52
CA PRO A 189 78.39 -26.11 -65.95
C PRO A 189 79.48 -25.33 -66.68
N HIS A 190 79.89 -24.16 -66.17
CA HIS A 190 80.86 -23.30 -66.84
C HIS A 190 82.31 -23.65 -66.50
N MET A 191 82.58 -24.20 -65.31
CA MET A 191 83.92 -24.62 -64.90
C MET A 191 84.26 -26.08 -65.26
N ILE A 192 83.26 -26.92 -65.53
CA ILE A 192 83.49 -28.31 -65.92
C ILE A 192 83.61 -28.40 -67.45
N PRO A 193 84.77 -28.77 -68.03
CA PRO A 193 84.94 -28.83 -69.47
C PRO A 193 84.04 -29.91 -70.08
N SER A 194 83.16 -29.48 -70.99
CA SER A 194 82.25 -30.34 -71.76
C SER A 194 83.03 -31.42 -72.54
N ARG A 195 82.76 -32.69 -72.24
CA ARG A 195 83.15 -33.81 -73.12
C ARG A 195 82.27 -33.76 -74.37
N LYS A 196 82.81 -33.19 -75.45
CA LYS A 196 82.24 -33.28 -76.80
C LYS A 196 81.98 -34.75 -77.14
N LYS A 197 80.71 -35.15 -77.26
CA LYS A 197 80.32 -36.40 -77.93
C LYS A 197 80.44 -36.15 -79.44
N LYS A 198 81.43 -36.77 -80.08
CA LYS A 198 81.50 -36.85 -81.54
C LYS A 198 80.42 -37.81 -82.02
N GLN A 199 79.53 -37.29 -82.86
CA GLN A 199 78.59 -38.04 -83.65
C GLN A 199 79.32 -38.41 -84.94
N ASN A 200 79.69 -39.68 -85.11
CA ASN A 200 80.14 -40.22 -86.38
C ASN A 200 79.14 -41.29 -86.79
N GLY A 201 78.49 -41.07 -87.94
CA GLY A 201 77.53 -41.99 -88.53
C GLY A 201 78.18 -43.18 -89.26
N TRP A 202 77.39 -44.26 -89.29
CA TRP A 202 77.24 -45.32 -90.31
C TRP A 202 78.49 -46.06 -90.82
N ALA A 203 78.60 -47.32 -90.41
CA ALA A 203 78.74 -48.53 -91.24
C ALA A 203 78.21 -49.73 -90.43
#